data_AF-A0A7C2JCB7-F1
#
_entry.id   AF-A0A7C2JCB7-F1
#
_cell.length_a   1.000
_cell.length_b   1.000
_cell.length_c   1.000
_cell.angle_alpha   90.00
_cell.angle_beta   90.00
_cell.angle_gamma   90.00
#
_symmetry.space_group_name_H-M   'P 1'
#
loop_
_entity.id
_entity.type
_entity.pdbx_description
1 polymer ?
#
loop_
_entity_poly.entity_id
_entity_poly.type
_entity_poly.pdbx_seq_one_letter_code
_entity_poly.pdbx_strand_id
1 'polypeptide(L)' 'MDLKGARKALEKYGYSEDDFELVRSQEGSQGAHPVYVIYKPTGFRRMYDGADWPTGFEEDLKNKIFKPDP' A
#
# COMPACT_ATOMS: atom_id res chain seq x y z
N MET A 1 12.15 -7.20 3.47
CA MET A 1 10.80 -6.89 3.99
C MET A 1 9.75 -7.62 3.17
N ASP A 2 8.79 -8.27 3.80
CA ASP A 2 7.86 -9.22 3.19
C ASP A 2 6.55 -8.54 2.76
N LEU A 3 6.11 -8.74 1.51
CA LEU A 3 4.79 -8.27 1.01
C LEU A 3 3.61 -8.87 1.80
N LYS A 4 3.88 -9.90 2.60
CA LYS A 4 2.93 -10.61 3.46
C LYS A 4 2.18 -9.70 4.45
N GLY A 5 2.78 -8.60 4.90
CA GLY A 5 2.12 -7.62 5.77
C GLY A 5 1.01 -6.86 5.05
N ALA A 6 1.32 -6.32 3.86
CA ALA A 6 0.37 -5.59 3.03
C ALA A 6 -0.82 -6.47 2.61
N ARG A 7 -0.57 -7.72 2.22
CA ARG A 7 -1.63 -8.68 1.86
C ARG A 7 -2.61 -8.92 3.02
N LYS A 8 -2.09 -9.16 4.23
CA LYS A 8 -2.93 -9.33 5.42
C LYS A 8 -3.77 -8.09 5.73
N ALA A 9 -3.21 -6.90 5.56
CA ALA A 9 -3.95 -5.66 5.75
C ALA A 9 -5.09 -5.54 4.74
N LEU A 10 -4.84 -5.82 3.46
CA LEU A 10 -5.87 -5.83 2.42
C LEU A 10 -7.04 -6.76 2.78
N GLU A 11 -6.74 -8.03 3.09
CA GLU A 11 -7.75 -9.02 3.48
C GLU A 11 -8.56 -8.59 4.72
N LYS A 12 -7.87 -8.03 5.73
CA LYS A 12 -8.48 -7.57 6.99
C LYS A 12 -9.48 -6.43 6.79
N TYR A 13 -9.23 -5.52 5.84
CA TYR A 13 -10.09 -4.36 5.57
C TYR A 13 -11.04 -4.55 4.37
N GLY A 14 -11.16 -5.78 3.85
CA GLY A 14 -12.09 -6.08 2.75
C GLY A 14 -11.64 -5.50 1.40
N TYR A 15 -10.34 -5.50 1.17
CA TYR A 15 -9.72 -5.16 -0.11
C TYR A 15 -9.07 -6.39 -0.72
N SER A 16 -9.03 -6.47 -2.05
CA SER A 16 -8.34 -7.54 -2.77
C SER A 16 -6.94 -7.10 -3.19
N GLU A 17 -5.99 -8.03 -3.29
CA GLU A 17 -4.71 -7.77 -3.98
C GLU A 17 -4.92 -7.38 -5.44
N ASP A 18 -6.06 -7.76 -6.04
CA ASP A 18 -6.40 -7.36 -7.41
C ASP A 18 -6.74 -5.87 -7.53
N ASP A 19 -7.30 -5.28 -6.46
CA ASP A 19 -7.64 -3.86 -6.41
C ASP A 19 -6.40 -2.95 -6.32
N PHE A 20 -5.22 -3.52 -5.99
CA PHE A 20 -4.02 -2.76 -5.71
C PHE A 20 -2.84 -3.17 -6.60
N GLU A 21 -1.95 -2.20 -6.84
CA GLU A 21 -0.62 -2.44 -7.38
C GLU A 21 0.42 -1.92 -6.40
N LEU A 22 1.33 -2.81 -5.98
CA LEU A 22 2.39 -2.52 -5.02
C LEU A 22 3.72 -2.44 -5.77
N VAL A 23 4.19 -1.23 -6.06
CA VAL A 23 5.45 -1.00 -6.77
C VAL A 23 6.54 -0.62 -5.76
N ARG A 24 7.54 -1.48 -5.61
CA ARG A 24 8.76 -1.14 -4.86
C ARG A 24 9.76 -0.47 -5.80
N SER A 25 10.26 0.70 -5.44
CA SER A 25 11.34 1.32 -6.22
C SER A 25 12.62 0.47 -6.05
N GLN A 26 13.06 -0.20 -7.13
CA GLN A 26 14.30 -0.99 -7.12
C GLN A 26 15.56 -0.14 -7.32
N GLU A 27 15.44 1.14 -7.68
CA GLU A 27 16.58 2.01 -7.91
C GLU A 27 16.81 2.96 -6.74
N GLY A 28 17.92 2.74 -6.02
CA GLY A 28 18.42 3.62 -4.98
C GLY A 28 19.07 2.85 -3.84
N SER A 29 20.39 2.89 -3.78
CA SER A 29 21.25 2.37 -2.71
C SER A 29 20.68 2.55 -1.29
N GLN A 30 20.74 1.47 -0.50
CA GLN A 30 20.99 1.48 0.96
C GLN A 30 20.28 2.62 1.76
N GLY A 31 18.97 2.75 1.55
CA GLY A 31 18.04 3.63 2.28
C GLY A 31 16.62 3.13 2.01
N ALA A 32 15.70 3.22 2.97
CA ALA A 32 14.39 2.59 2.92
C ALA A 32 13.68 2.76 1.56
N HIS A 33 13.54 1.68 0.79
CA HIS A 33 12.93 1.74 -0.53
C HIS A 33 11.44 2.11 -0.40
N PRO A 34 10.99 3.25 -0.93
CA PRO A 34 9.59 3.61 -0.84
C PRO A 34 8.74 2.61 -1.60
N VAL A 35 7.54 2.37 -1.08
CA VAL A 35 6.53 1.53 -1.72
C VAL A 35 5.40 2.41 -2.21
N TYR A 36 5.16 2.36 -3.51
CA TYR A 36 4.01 2.99 -4.12
C TYR A 36 2.85 2.01 -4.15
N VAL A 37 1.72 2.46 -3.64
CA VAL A 37 0.46 1.73 -3.61
C VAL A 37 -0.50 2.46 -4.53
N ILE A 38 -0.98 1.76 -5.54
CA ILE A 38 -1.95 2.31 -6.50
C ILE A 38 -3.24 1.53 -6.34
N TYR A 39 -4.34 2.23 -6.05
CA TYR A 39 -5.68 1.65 -6.02
C TYR A 39 -6.27 1.73 -7.43
N LYS A 40 -6.33 0.59 -8.12
CA LYS A 40 -6.70 0.51 -9.55
C LYS A 40 -8.09 1.04 -9.88
N PRO A 41 -9.14 0.84 -9.04
CA PRO A 41 -10.49 1.31 -9.38
C PRO A 41 -10.59 2.83 -9.59
N THR A 42 -9.76 3.63 -8.92
CA THR A 42 -9.74 5.10 -9.06
C THR A 42 -8.44 5.65 -9.63
N GLY A 43 -7.40 4.81 -9.75
CA GLY A 43 -6.04 5.25 -10.08
C GLY A 43 -5.34 6.02 -8.96
N PHE A 44 -5.91 6.06 -7.75
CA PHE A 44 -5.33 6.80 -6.63
C PHE A 44 -3.99 6.18 -6.19
N ARG A 45 -2.93 7.00 -6.15
CA ARG A 45 -1.57 6.58 -5.81
C ARG A 45 -1.13 7.18 -4.49
N ARG A 46 -0.61 6.34 -3.59
CA ARG A 46 0.03 6.71 -2.32
C ARG A 46 1.46 6.19 -2.29
N MET A 47 2.36 6.93 -1.64
CA MET A 47 3.74 6.51 -1.40
C MET A 47 3.92 6.30 0.11
N TYR A 48 4.53 5.19 0.48
CA TYR A 48 4.92 4.90 1.85
C TYR A 48 6.42 4.73 1.95
N ASP A 49 6.99 5.13 3.08
CA ASP A 49 8.39 4.89 3.38
C ASP A 49 8.65 3.39 3.60
N GLY A 50 9.76 2.88 3.08
CA GLY A 50 10.13 1.48 3.18
C GLY A 50 10.27 0.96 4.62
N ALA A 51 10.41 1.81 5.64
CA ALA A 51 10.41 1.43 7.05
C ALA A 51 9.01 1.38 7.68
N ASP A 52 8.07 2.21 7.20
CA ASP A 52 6.73 2.39 7.79
C ASP A 52 5.60 1.67 7.02
N TRP A 53 5.89 1.17 5.81
CA TRP A 53 4.86 0.82 4.82
C TRP A 53 3.98 -0.41 5.03
N PRO A 54 4.11 -1.32 6.02
CA PRO A 54 2.90 -2.07 6.35
C PRO A 54 2.00 -1.26 7.29
N THR A 55 2.57 -0.47 8.21
CA THR A 55 1.81 0.24 9.26
C THR A 55 1.03 1.42 8.71
N GLY A 56 1.67 2.37 8.03
CA GLY A 56 0.98 3.52 7.44
C GLY A 56 -0.04 3.10 6.37
N PHE A 57 0.26 2.02 5.65
CA PHE A 57 -0.69 1.44 4.69
C PHE A 57 -1.92 0.86 5.40
N GLU A 58 -1.74 0.12 6.49
CA GLU A 58 -2.85 -0.39 7.30
C GLU A 58 -3.73 0.73 7.84
N GLU A 59 -3.12 1.83 8.31
CA GLU A 59 -3.85 3.00 8.81
C GLU A 59 -4.68 3.68 7.70
N ASP A 60 -4.13 3.87 6.50
CA ASP A 60 -4.88 4.44 5.38
C ASP A 60 -6.03 3.52 4.92
N LEU A 61 -5.84 2.19 4.94
CA LEU A 61 -6.92 1.23 4.67
C LEU A 61 -8.03 1.33 5.74
N LYS A 62 -7.65 1.41 7.03
CA LYS A 62 -8.57 1.60 8.16
C LYS A 62 -9.37 2.89 8.04
N ASN A 63 -8.71 3.97 7.62
CA ASN A 63 -9.33 5.29 7.41
C ASN A 63 -10.07 5.39 6.07
N LYS A 64 -10.16 4.29 5.29
CA LYS A 64 -10.82 4.22 3.98
C LYS A 64 -10.33 5.26 2.97
N ILE A 65 -9.05 5.65 3.04
CA ILE A 65 -8.47 6.67 2.14
C ILE A 65 -8.54 6.24 0.67
N PHE A 66 -8.42 4.94 0.39
CA PHE A 66 -8.44 4.39 -0.96
C PHE A 66 -9.85 4.20 -1.55
N LYS A 67 -10.87 4.10 -0.70
CA LYS A 67 -12.28 4.02 -1.10
C LYS A 67 -13.00 5.29 -0.60
N PRO A 68 -12.78 6.47 -1.23
CA PRO A 68 -13.70 7.57 -0.98
C PRO A 68 -15.10 7.09 -1.36
N ASP A 69 -16.03 7.15 -0.40
CA ASP A 69 -17.44 6.88 -0.67
C ASP A 69 -17.88 7.76 -1.87
N PRO A 70 -18.63 7.22 -2.85
CA PRO A 70 -19.23 8.02 -3.91
C PRO A 70 -20.23 9.05 -3.36
#